data_AF-A0A2H5B2N1-F1
#
_entry.id   AF-A0A2H5B2N1-F1
#
_cell.length_a   1.000
_cell.length_b   1.000
_cell.length_c   1.000
_cell.angle_alpha   90.00
_cell.angle_beta   90.00
_cell.angle_gamma   90.00
#
_symmetry.space_group_name_H-M   'P 1'
#
loop_
_entity.id
_entity.type
_entity.pdbx_description
1 polymer ?
#
loop_
_entity_poly.entity_id
_entity_poly.type
_entity_poly.pdbx_seq_one_letter_code
_entity_poly.pdbx_strand_id
1 'polypeptide(L)'
;MDLVYASLDRRPAVAAPDPATEAAEAVQALLAHSTLADGLEHATALPSPSRLDLLLYLLTPGAESLRPEGSGGRDNQAAAHRATHLLARCHAASPLLRHRYLPPVPFPDHRAPPGLDSSPE
;
A
#
# COMPACT_ATOMS: atom_id res chain seq x y z
N MET A 1 12.15 -0.57 9.89
CA MET A 1 10.75 -0.94 9.64
C MET A 1 10.07 0.31 9.11
N ASP A 2 9.35 0.19 8.01
CA ASP A 2 8.64 1.27 7.35
C ASP A 2 7.13 1.07 7.60
N LEU A 3 6.43 2.15 7.95
CA LEU A 3 4.98 2.12 8.13
C LEU A 3 4.32 2.81 6.94
N VAL A 4 3.45 2.09 6.24
CA VAL A 4 2.71 2.63 5.09
C VAL A 4 1.22 2.63 5.42
N TYR A 5 0.64 3.82 5.42
CA TYR A 5 -0.81 3.99 5.43
C TYR A 5 -1.35 3.91 4.00
N ALA A 6 -2.42 3.14 3.81
CA ALA A 6 -3.13 3.03 2.55
C ALA A 6 -4.63 2.95 2.79
N SER A 7 -5.43 3.25 1.76
CA SER A 7 -6.87 3.09 1.81
C SER A 7 -7.39 2.43 0.54
N LEU A 8 -8.41 1.59 0.70
CA LEU A 8 -9.15 0.98 -0.40
C LEU A 8 -10.56 1.54 -0.44
N ASP A 9 -10.89 2.29 -1.50
CA ASP A 9 -12.22 2.88 -1.66
C ASP A 9 -13.24 1.83 -2.07
N ARG A 10 -14.40 1.84 -1.41
CA ARG A 10 -15.49 0.89 -1.72
C ARG A 10 -16.21 1.28 -3.00
N ARG A 11 -16.72 0.25 -3.66
CA ARG A 11 -17.68 0.42 -4.75
C ARG A 11 -19.05 0.81 -4.17
N PRO A 12 -19.72 1.85 -4.70
CA PRO A 12 -20.97 2.37 -4.13
C PRO A 12 -22.13 1.37 -4.09
N ALA A 13 -22.11 0.35 -4.95
CA ALA A 13 -23.22 -0.59 -5.13
C ALA A 13 -23.12 -1.85 -4.24
N VAL A 14 -22.05 -2.00 -3.46
CA VAL A 14 -21.82 -3.20 -2.64
C VAL A 14 -22.22 -2.92 -1.20
N ALA A 15 -23.17 -3.71 -0.68
CA ALA A 15 -23.56 -3.62 0.72
C ALA A 15 -22.33 -3.78 1.62
N ALA A 16 -22.20 -2.91 2.62
CA ALA A 16 -21.10 -2.98 3.56
C ALA A 16 -21.18 -4.31 4.32
N PRO A 17 -20.15 -5.18 4.24
CA PRO A 17 -20.07 -6.38 5.06
C PRO A 17 -19.97 -6.02 6.55
N ASP A 18 -20.09 -7.02 7.41
CA ASP A 18 -19.73 -6.86 8.83
C ASP A 18 -18.28 -6.32 8.94
N PRO A 19 -18.05 -5.20 9.65
CA PRO A 19 -16.74 -4.55 9.72
C PRO A 19 -15.62 -5.47 10.19
N ALA A 20 -15.87 -6.30 11.22
CA ALA A 20 -14.83 -7.17 11.77
C ALA A 20 -14.43 -8.26 10.77
N THR A 21 -15.42 -8.85 10.09
CA THR A 21 -15.21 -9.83 9.03
C THR A 21 -14.45 -9.22 7.85
N GLU A 22 -14.85 -8.02 7.42
CA GLU A 22 -14.19 -7.30 6.32
C GLU A 22 -12.71 -7.04 6.61
N ALA A 23 -12.40 -6.54 7.80
CA ALA A 23 -11.03 -6.28 8.23
C ALA A 23 -10.20 -7.56 8.25
N ALA A 24 -10.75 -8.65 8.81
CA ALA A 24 -10.08 -9.93 8.85
C ALA A 24 -9.80 -10.49 7.45
N GLU A 25 -10.79 -10.47 6.57
CA GLU A 25 -10.64 -10.96 5.18
C GLU A 25 -9.61 -10.16 4.39
N ALA A 26 -9.56 -8.85 4.57
CA ALA A 26 -8.57 -8.00 3.92
C ALA A 26 -7.14 -8.27 4.42
N VAL A 27 -6.96 -8.40 5.75
CA VAL A 27 -5.66 -8.76 6.34
C VAL A 27 -5.22 -10.15 5.90
N GLN A 28 -6.14 -11.13 5.85
CA GLN A 28 -5.84 -12.48 5.36
C GLN A 28 -5.42 -12.47 3.88
N ALA A 29 -6.09 -11.68 3.04
CA ALA A 29 -5.70 -11.53 1.64
C ALA A 29 -4.29 -10.91 1.51
N LEU A 30 -3.95 -9.90 2.32
CA LEU A 30 -2.62 -9.29 2.33
C LEU A 30 -1.54 -10.29 2.71
N LEU A 31 -1.76 -11.07 3.77
CA LEU A 31 -0.82 -12.09 4.24
C LEU A 31 -0.68 -13.25 3.24
N ALA A 32 -1.79 -13.70 2.65
CA ALA A 32 -1.79 -14.81 1.69
C ALA A 32 -1.09 -14.47 0.37
N HIS A 33 -1.05 -13.19 -0.01
CA HIS A 33 -0.48 -12.74 -1.28
C HIS A 33 0.81 -11.91 -1.12
N SER A 34 1.33 -11.78 0.10
CA SER A 34 2.64 -11.18 0.32
C SER A 34 3.76 -12.12 -0.11
N THR A 35 4.85 -11.53 -0.58
CA THR A 35 6.10 -12.22 -0.89
C THR A 35 7.19 -11.64 0.00
N LEU A 36 8.32 -12.35 0.11
CA LEU A 36 9.49 -11.85 0.84
C LEU A 36 9.96 -10.48 0.32
N ALA A 37 9.78 -10.20 -0.97
CA ALA A 37 10.19 -8.94 -1.58
C ALA A 37 9.31 -7.74 -1.18
N ASP A 38 8.05 -7.97 -0.78
CA ASP A 38 7.20 -6.88 -0.29
C ASP A 38 7.58 -6.49 1.15
N GLY A 39 8.17 -7.43 1.90
CA GLY A 39 8.63 -7.22 3.26
C GLY A 39 7.48 -7.08 4.27
N LEU A 40 6.27 -7.54 3.96
CA LEU A 40 5.13 -7.42 4.88
C LEU A 40 5.36 -8.28 6.14
N GLU A 41 5.47 -7.63 7.29
CA GLU A 41 5.57 -8.29 8.59
C GLU A 41 4.21 -8.33 9.30
N HIS A 42 3.48 -7.22 9.25
CA HIS A 42 2.17 -7.11 9.88
C HIS A 42 1.25 -6.16 9.09
N ALA A 43 -0.05 -6.33 9.27
CA ALA A 43 -1.06 -5.43 8.72
C ALA A 43 -2.23 -5.29 9.69
N THR A 44 -2.74 -4.06 9.83
CA THR A 44 -4.01 -3.80 10.49
C THR A 44 -4.98 -3.15 9.51
N ALA A 45 -6.28 -3.38 9.75
CA ALA A 45 -7.34 -2.87 8.92
C ALA A 45 -8.41 -2.21 9.78
N LEU A 46 -8.86 -1.03 9.38
CA LEU A 46 -9.90 -0.25 10.01
C LEU A 46 -11.01 0.05 8.99
N PRO A 47 -12.16 -0.63 9.08
CA PRO A 47 -13.30 -0.36 8.22
C PRO A 47 -13.88 1.03 8.53
N SER A 48 -14.00 1.86 7.50
CA SER A 48 -14.80 3.09 7.51
C SER A 48 -16.11 2.87 6.72
N PRO A 49 -17.05 3.81 6.60
CA PRO A 49 -18.26 3.62 5.76
C PRO A 49 -17.98 3.54 4.25
N SER A 50 -17.05 4.36 3.73
CA SER A 50 -16.78 4.46 2.29
C SER A 50 -15.48 3.79 1.83
N ARG A 51 -14.60 3.41 2.76
CA ARG A 51 -13.30 2.80 2.48
C ARG A 51 -12.87 1.83 3.57
N LEU A 52 -11.83 1.06 3.29
CA LEU A 52 -11.06 0.30 4.27
C LEU A 52 -9.69 0.97 4.43
N ASP A 53 -9.39 1.42 5.65
CA ASP A 53 -8.09 1.99 5.99
C ASP A 53 -7.14 0.87 6.41
N LEU A 54 -5.90 0.90 5.93
CA LEU A 54 -4.88 -0.12 6.14
C LEU A 54 -3.61 0.53 6.69
N LEU A 55 -2.99 -0.12 7.68
CA LEU A 55 -1.65 0.20 8.14
C LEU A 55 -0.76 -1.02 7.94
N LEU A 56 0.21 -0.88 7.04
CA LEU A 56 1.14 -1.94 6.64
C LEU A 56 2.48 -1.70 7.32
N TYR A 57 2.99 -2.75 7.95
CA TYR A 57 4.28 -2.75 8.62
C TYR A 57 5.26 -3.55 7.77
N LEU A 58 6.22 -2.85 7.17
CA LEU A 58 7.15 -3.42 6.21
C LEU A 58 8.57 -3.48 6.80
N LEU A 59 9.25 -4.60 6.61
CA LEU A 59 10.68 -4.71 6.84
C LEU A 59 11.41 -3.82 5.83
N THR A 60 12.39 -3.06 6.33
CA THR A 60 13.26 -2.22 5.49
C THR A 60 14.38 -3.13 4.96
N PRO A 61 14.44 -3.42 3.64
CA PRO A 61 15.47 -4.30 3.09
C PRO A 61 16.86 -3.68 3.29
N GLY A 62 17.81 -4.44 3.87
CA GLY A 62 19.20 -3.99 4.04
C GLY A 62 19.51 -3.21 5.33
N ALA A 63 18.63 -3.24 6.33
CA ALA A 63 18.90 -2.65 7.65
C ALA A 63 20.11 -3.28 8.40
N GLU A 64 20.61 -4.41 7.90
CA GLU A 64 21.85 -5.06 8.36
C GLU A 64 23.14 -4.48 7.75
N SER A 65 23.05 -3.50 6.85
CA SER A 65 24.20 -2.74 6.34
C SER A 65 23.98 -1.25 6.48
N LEU A 66 24.36 -0.72 7.65
CA LEU A 66 24.84 0.63 7.93
C LEU A 66 24.48 1.69 6.87
N ARG A 67 23.50 2.57 7.14
CA ARG A 67 23.48 3.87 6.45
C ARG A 67 23.09 5.05 7.34
N PRO A 68 23.67 6.23 7.04
CA PRO A 68 23.70 7.39 7.93
C PRO A 68 22.36 8.11 7.92
N GLU A 69 22.01 8.67 9.07
CA GLU A 69 20.92 9.63 9.32
C GLU A 69 20.83 10.66 8.18
N GLY A 70 19.91 10.48 7.21
CA GLY A 70 19.77 11.41 6.07
C GLY A 70 19.04 10.89 4.82
N SER A 71 18.76 9.58 4.69
CA SER A 71 18.15 8.99 3.47
C SER A 71 16.62 8.79 3.51
N GLY A 72 15.94 9.22 4.58
CA GLY A 72 14.55 8.84 4.86
C GLY A 72 13.52 9.09 3.74
N GLY A 73 13.76 10.05 2.84
CA GLY A 73 12.86 10.31 1.72
C GLY A 73 12.83 9.22 0.63
N ARG A 74 13.97 8.58 0.32
CA ARG A 74 14.03 7.52 -0.71
C ARG A 74 13.52 6.18 -0.18
N ASP A 75 13.80 5.90 1.08
CA ASP A 75 13.41 4.65 1.73
C ASP A 75 11.87 4.60 1.90
N ASN A 76 11.25 5.75 2.20
CA ASN A 76 9.79 5.89 2.24
C ASN A 76 9.12 5.67 0.86
N GLN A 77 9.71 6.16 -0.22
CA GLN A 77 9.17 5.94 -1.57
C GLN A 77 9.26 4.45 -1.97
N ALA A 78 10.36 3.79 -1.63
CA ALA A 78 10.51 2.36 -1.86
C ALA A 78 9.47 1.54 -1.09
N ALA A 79 9.20 1.88 0.18
CA ALA A 79 8.17 1.23 0.98
C ALA A 79 6.76 1.44 0.40
N ALA A 80 6.43 2.67 -0.01
CA ALA A 80 5.16 2.99 -0.66
C ALA A 80 4.95 2.19 -1.95
N HIS A 81 5.98 2.07 -2.80
CA HIS A 81 5.90 1.26 -4.02
C HIS A 81 5.66 -0.24 -3.74
N ARG A 82 6.35 -0.81 -2.75
CA ARG A 82 6.13 -2.20 -2.33
C ARG A 82 4.69 -2.40 -1.84
N ALA A 83 4.19 -1.49 -1.00
CA ALA A 83 2.81 -1.51 -0.53
C ALA A 83 1.79 -1.43 -1.68
N THR A 84 1.96 -0.49 -2.61
CA THR A 84 1.08 -0.35 -3.79
C THR A 84 1.08 -1.62 -4.63
N HIS A 85 2.24 -2.22 -4.89
CA HIS A 85 2.35 -3.43 -5.69
C HIS A 85 1.69 -4.64 -5.00
N LEU A 86 1.88 -4.78 -3.69
CA LEU A 86 1.19 -5.78 -2.87
C LEU A 86 -0.33 -5.59 -2.95
N LEU A 87 -0.84 -4.37 -2.75
CA LEU A 87 -2.27 -4.07 -2.79
C LEU A 87 -2.87 -4.36 -4.16
N ALA A 88 -2.18 -3.99 -5.24
CA ALA A 88 -2.63 -4.28 -6.61
C ALA A 88 -2.71 -5.80 -6.86
N ARG A 89 -1.71 -6.56 -6.38
CA ARG A 89 -1.71 -8.02 -6.49
C ARG A 89 -2.83 -8.66 -5.67
N CYS A 90 -3.06 -8.20 -4.45
CA CYS A 90 -4.16 -8.67 -3.61
C CYS A 90 -5.52 -8.36 -4.25
N HIS A 91 -5.70 -7.16 -4.81
CA HIS A 91 -6.91 -6.77 -5.52
C HIS A 91 -7.18 -7.66 -6.74
N ALA A 92 -6.15 -7.96 -7.52
CA ALA A 92 -6.27 -8.83 -8.69
C ALA A 92 -6.56 -10.29 -8.32
N ALA A 93 -5.92 -10.81 -7.26
CA ALA A 93 -5.98 -12.22 -6.88
C ALA A 93 -7.17 -12.58 -5.98
N SER A 94 -7.66 -11.64 -5.15
CA SER A 94 -8.79 -11.87 -4.25
C SER A 94 -10.10 -11.43 -4.91
N PRO A 95 -11.01 -12.36 -5.25
CA PRO A 95 -12.32 -12.03 -5.82
C PRO A 95 -13.11 -11.09 -4.91
N LEU A 96 -12.93 -11.23 -3.60
CA LEU A 96 -13.55 -10.42 -2.58
C LEU A 96 -13.09 -8.97 -2.65
N LEU A 97 -11.76 -8.74 -2.66
CA LEU A 97 -11.22 -7.39 -2.76
C LEU A 97 -11.60 -6.75 -4.09
N ARG A 98 -11.53 -7.52 -5.18
CA ARG A 98 -11.91 -7.07 -6.53
C ARG A 98 -13.37 -6.61 -6.61
N HIS A 99 -14.26 -7.37 -5.96
CA HIS A 99 -15.69 -7.11 -5.95
C HIS A 99 -16.07 -5.92 -5.08
N ARG A 100 -15.41 -5.74 -3.92
CA ARG A 100 -15.79 -4.72 -2.94
C ARG A 100 -15.12 -3.37 -3.15
N TYR A 101 -13.88 -3.34 -3.65
CA TYR A 101 -13.09 -2.12 -3.75
C TYR A 101 -12.75 -1.73 -5.19
N LEU A 102 -12.54 -0.42 -5.38
CA LEU A 102 -11.90 0.13 -6.56
C LEU A 102 -10.43 -0.33 -6.62
N PRO A 103 -9.81 -0.39 -7.82
CA PRO A 103 -8.38 -0.67 -7.92
C PRO A 103 -7.57 0.34 -7.10
N PRO A 104 -6.55 -0.10 -6.34
CA PRO A 104 -5.72 0.81 -5.57
C PRO A 104 -5.02 1.80 -6.50
N VAL A 105 -5.10 3.08 -6.17
CA VAL A 105 -4.46 4.15 -6.95
C VAL A 105 -2.94 4.04 -6.77
N PRO A 106 -2.14 4.06 -7.86
CA PRO A 106 -0.69 4.08 -7.74
C PRO A 106 -0.22 5.27 -6.92
N PHE A 107 0.75 5.06 -6.04
CA PHE A 107 1.39 6.18 -5.35
C PHE A 107 2.05 7.09 -6.41
N PRO A 108 1.82 8.41 -6.38
CA PRO A 108 2.42 9.31 -7.35
C PRO A 108 3.94 9.31 -7.16
N ASP A 109 4.68 8.96 -8.21
CA ASP A 109 6.13 9.10 -8.24
C ASP A 109 6.50 10.57 -8.00
N HIS A 110 7.05 10.90 -6.84
CA HIS A 110 7.58 12.25 -6.55
C HIS A 110 8.84 12.59 -7.37
N ARG A 111 9.20 11.77 -8.35
CA ARG A 111 10.38 11.96 -9.20
C ARG A 111 10.03 12.53 -10.57
N ALA A 112 9.49 13.75 -10.57
CA ALA A 112 9.75 14.76 -11.61
C ALA A 112 9.08 16.08 -11.20
N PRO A 113 9.83 17.14 -10.84
CA PRO A 113 9.26 18.48 -11.01
C PRO A 113 8.94 18.68 -12.51
N PRO A 114 7.80 19.28 -12.87
CA PRO A 114 7.51 19.62 -14.25
C PRO A 114 8.59 20.59 -14.76
N GLY A 115 9.28 20.16 -15.82
CA GLY A 115 10.15 20.95 -16.71
C GLY A 115 10.73 22.25 -16.16
N LEU A 116 11.93 22.17 -15.59
CA LEU A 116 12.93 23.21 -15.87
C LEU A 116 13.57 22.85 -17.20
N ASP A 117 12.78 22.95 -18.28
CA ASP A 117 13.38 22.99 -19.60
C ASP A 117 14.08 24.34 -19.70
N SER A 118 15.37 24.26 -19.96
CA SER A 118 16.25 25.41 -20.03
C SER A 118 15.90 26.16 -21.31
N SER A 119 15.41 27.39 -21.21
CA SER A 119 15.50 28.33 -22.33
C SER A 119 16.87 29.01 -22.28
N PRO A 120 17.78 28.74 -23.23
CA PRO A 120 18.76 29.73 -23.63
C PRO A 120 18.10 30.63 -24.69
N GLU A 121 18.01 31.92 -24.41
CA GLU A 121 18.23 33.03 -25.38
C GLU A 121 18.26 34.38 -24.65
#